data_AF-A0A5P8KGX2-F1
#
_entry.id   AF-A0A5P8KGX2-F1
#
_cell.length_a   1.000
_cell.length_b   1.000
_cell.length_c   1.000
_cell.angle_alpha   90.00
_cell.angle_beta   90.00
_cell.angle_gamma   90.00
#
_symmetry.space_group_name_H-M   'P 1'
#
loop_
_entity.id
_entity.type
_entity.pdbx_description
1 polymer ?
#
loop_
_entity_poly.entity_id
_entity_poly.type
_entity_poly.pdbx_seq_one_letter_code
_entity_poly.pdbx_strand_id
1 'polypeptide(L)' 'MAWLNIVAPRGATPTATSKCLCGRDRSAVGHRRVLALITDHTAHRDTCPLRTPQEGRTAA' A
#
# COMPACT_ATOMS: atom_id res chain seq x y z
N MET A 1 4.63 -2.45 -9.59
CA MET A 1 3.16 -2.41 -9.50
C MET A 1 2.74 -2.47 -8.03
N ALA A 2 1.80 -1.61 -7.62
CA ALA A 2 1.24 -1.58 -6.27
C ALA A 2 -0.29 -1.68 -6.38
N TRP A 3 -0.89 -2.55 -5.58
CA TRP A 3 -2.33 -2.79 -5.55
C TRP A 3 -2.88 -2.42 -4.18
N LEU A 4 -4.05 -1.79 -4.18
CA LEU A 4 -4.81 -1.48 -2.98
C LEU A 4 -6.22 -2.07 -3.16
N ASN A 5 -6.58 -3.01 -2.30
CA ASN A 5 -7.89 -3.64 -2.27
C ASN A 5 -8.65 -3.15 -1.04
N ILE A 6 -9.82 -2.54 -1.23
CA ILE A 6 -10.66 -2.05 -0.12
C ILE A 6 -12.01 -2.75 -0.22
N VAL A 7 -12.42 -3.39 0.87
CA VAL A 7 -13.70 -4.05 1.02
C VAL A 7 -14.48 -3.34 2.13
N ALA A 8 -15.56 -2.67 1.77
CA ALA A 8 -16.44 -1.97 2.70
C ALA A 8 -17.89 -2.47 2.52
N PRO A 9 -18.25 -3.59 3.18
CA PRO A 9 -19.63 -4.07 3.15
C PRO A 9 -20.52 -3.08 3.92
N ARG A 10 -21.75 -2.87 3.44
CA ARG A 10 -22.68 -1.93 4.05
C ARG A 10 -23.01 -2.37 5.49
N GLY A 11 -22.63 -1.56 6.49
CA GLY A 11 -22.85 -1.85 7.91
C GLY A 11 -21.77 -2.70 8.60
N ALA A 12 -20.72 -3.13 7.89
CA ALA A 12 -19.62 -3.91 8.46
C ALA A 12 -18.33 -3.10 8.57
N THR A 13 -17.38 -3.62 9.35
CA THR A 13 -16.05 -3.02 9.51
C THR A 13 -15.28 -3.09 8.19
N PRO A 14 -14.89 -1.95 7.59
CA PRO A 14 -14.17 -1.97 6.32
C PRO A 14 -12.78 -2.57 6.51
N THR A 15 -12.30 -3.27 5.49
CA THR A 15 -10.97 -3.87 5.47
C THR A 15 -10.23 -3.42 4.22
N ALA A 16 -8.97 -3.06 4.36
CA ALA A 16 -8.12 -2.69 3.24
C ALA A 16 -6.82 -3.47 3.30
N THR A 17 -6.33 -3.86 2.12
CA THR A 17 -5.06 -4.57 1.94
C THR A 17 -4.25 -3.88 0.86
N SER A 18 -3.06 -3.44 1.21
CA SER A 18 -2.08 -2.84 0.31
C SER A 18 -0.98 -3.86 0.03
N LYS A 19 -0.79 -4.20 -1.22
CA LYS A 19 0.31 -5.07 -1.69
C LYS A 19 1.18 -4.35 -2.69
N CYS A 20 2.49 -4.52 -2.60
CA CYS A 20 3.43 -4.01 -3.59
C CYS A 20 4.49 -5.07 -3.92
N LEU A 21 4.92 -5.09 -5.19
CA LEU A 21 5.99 -5.96 -5.66
C LEU A 21 7.33 -5.71 -4.94
N CYS A 22 7.51 -4.60 -4.23
CA CYS A 22 8.73 -4.33 -3.46
C CYS A 22 8.83 -5.15 -2.16
N GLY A 23 7.88 -6.06 -1.90
CA GLY A 23 7.78 -6.85 -0.66
C GLY A 23 6.85 -6.25 0.40
N ARG A 24 6.08 -5.22 0.07
CA ARG A 24 5.09 -4.64 1.00
C ARG A 24 3.81 -5.46 0.97
N ASP A 25 3.42 -6.01 2.12
CA ASP A 25 2.08 -6.56 2.37
C ASP A 25 1.57 -6.00 3.71
N ARG A 26 0.50 -5.20 3.65
CA ARG A 26 -0.11 -4.58 4.83
C ARG A 26 -1.63 -4.69 4.74
N SER A 27 -2.26 -5.09 5.83
CA SER A 27 -3.71 -5.18 5.97
C SER A 27 -4.18 -4.31 7.14
N ALA A 28 -5.35 -3.70 6.99
CA ALA A 28 -5.96 -2.81 7.96
C ALA A 28 -7.46 -3.08 8.05
N VAL A 29 -7.99 -3.07 9.27
CA VAL A 29 -9.41 -3.31 9.55
C VAL A 29 -9.95 -2.14 10.37
N GLY A 30 -11.10 -1.60 9.96
CA GLY A 30 -11.79 -0.46 10.58
C GLY A 30 -11.51 0.86 9.89
N HIS A 31 -12.49 1.76 9.92
CA HIS A 31 -12.48 3.03 9.17
C HIS A 31 -11.18 3.83 9.35
N ARG A 32 -10.76 4.06 10.60
CA ARG A 32 -9.54 4.83 10.90
C ARG A 32 -8.27 4.17 10.35
N ARG A 33 -8.15 2.84 10.49
CA ARG A 33 -6.96 2.11 10.02
C ARG A 33 -6.93 1.99 8.50
N VAL A 34 -8.10 1.84 7.86
CA VAL A 34 -8.23 1.86 6.41
C VAL A 34 -7.80 3.20 5.83
N LEU A 35 -8.28 4.31 6.40
CA LEU A 35 -7.84 5.66 6.00
C LEU A 35 -6.34 5.85 6.17
N ALA A 36 -5.78 5.41 7.30
CA ALA A 36 -4.34 5.46 7.53
C ALA A 36 -3.57 4.62 6.49
N LEU A 37 -4.05 3.42 6.15
CA LEU A 37 -3.44 2.55 5.14
C LEU A 37 -3.48 3.18 3.74
N ILE A 38 -4.54 3.90 3.39
CA ILE A 38 -4.64 4.62 2.11
C ILE A 38 -3.58 5.73 2.02
N THR A 39 -3.44 6.54 3.07
CA THR A 39 -2.40 7.59 3.14
C THR A 39 -1.00 6.98 3.05
N ASP A 40 -0.77 5.93 3.83
CA ASP A 40 0.49 5.19 3.86
C ASP A 40 0.81 4.52 2.50
N HIS A 41 -0.19 3.97 1.80
CA HIS A 41 -0.04 3.45 0.44
C HIS A 41 0.36 4.54 -0.55
N THR A 42 -0.21 5.73 -0.41
CA THR A 42 0.08 6.88 -1.29
C THR A 42 1.51 7.38 -1.09
N ALA A 43 1.95 7.54 0.17
CA ALA A 43 3.32 7.90 0.50
C ALA A 43 4.32 6.82 0.05
N HIS A 44 3.95 5.54 0.21
CA HIS A 44 4.78 4.43 -0.25
C HIS A 44 4.90 4.42 -1.78
N ARG A 45 3.83 4.69 -2.52
CA ARG A 45 3.87 4.75 -3.99
C ARG A 45 4.90 5.78 -4.48
N ASP A 46 5.09 6.88 -3.76
CA ASP A 46 6.10 7.90 -4.10
C ASP A 46 7.52 7.44 -3.79
N THR A 47 7.71 6.77 -2.65
CA THR A 47 9.01 6.30 -2.16
C THR A 47 9.37 4.87 -2.60
N CYS A 48 8.50 4.20 -3.36
CA CYS A 48 8.65 2.79 -3.69
C CYS A 48 9.84 2.60 -4.63
N PRO A 49 10.86 1.79 -4.27
CA PRO A 49 12.08 1.63 -5.06
C PRO A 49 11.85 0.99 -6.43
N LEU A 50 10.72 0.31 -6.63
CA LEU A 50 10.34 -0.24 -7.93
C LEU A 50 9.64 0.78 -8.84
N ARG A 51 9.30 1.95 -8.31
CA ARG A 51 8.53 2.99 -9.01
C ARG A 51 9.31 4.28 -9.14
N THR A 52 9.98 4.70 -8.08
CA THR A 52 11.15 5.57 -8.16
C THR A 52 12.34 4.64 -8.21
N PRO A 53 12.85 4.25 -9.40
CA PRO A 53 14.14 3.59 -9.44
C PRO A 53 15.10 4.55 -8.75
N GLN A 54 15.59 4.17 -7.58
CA GLN A 54 16.70 4.87 -6.96
C GLN A 54 17.86 4.69 -7.94
N GLU A 55 18.08 5.69 -8.80
CA GLU A 55 19.26 5.84 -9.66
C GLU A 55 20.48 5.51 -8.79
N GLY A 56 21.00 4.29 -8.93
CA GLY A 56 22.00 3.75 -8.01
C GLY A 56 21.71 2.36 -7.45
N ARG A 57 21.39 1.39 -8.30
CA ARG A 57 21.90 0.03 -8.06
C ARG A 57 22.64 -0.45 -9.29
N THR A 58 23.90 -0.05 -9.37
CA THR A 58 24.96 -0.84 -10.00
C THR A 58 24.85 -2.27 -9.47
N ALA A 59 24.42 -3.20 -10.31
CA ALA A 59 24.74 -4.60 -10.16
C ALA A 59 25.66 -4.93 -11.34
N ALA A 60 26.95 -4.98 -11.02
CA ALA A 60 28.04 -5.42 -11.90
C ALA A 60 27.98 -6.94 -12.10
#